data_AF-A0A3N5QH39-F1
#
_entry.id   AF-A0A3N5QH39-F1
#
_cell.length_a   1.000
_cell.length_b   1.000
_cell.length_c   1.000
_cell.angle_alpha   90.00
_cell.angle_beta   90.00
_cell.angle_gamma   90.00
#
_symmetry.space_group_name_H-M   'P 1'
#
loop_
_entity.id
_entity.type
_entity.pdbx_description
1 polymer ?
#
loop_
_entity_poly.entity_id
_entity_poly.type
_entity_poly.pdbx_seq_one_letter_code
_entity_poly.pdbx_strand_id
1 'polypeptide(L)' 'MKNHNSFFVKYHKPAIISEADSGKIIEVNEQVLQLFNKSNEEFFNLKRSDIFPQKALKDLDKQI' A
#
# COMPACT_ATOMS: atom_id res chain seq x y z
N MET A 1 0.93 -0.69 -22.17
CA MET A 1 0.61 -0.62 -20.72
C MET A 1 0.87 0.79 -20.18
N LYS A 2 0.05 1.81 -20.51
CA LYS A 2 0.25 3.20 -20.03
C LYS A 2 -0.87 3.75 -19.11
N ASN A 3 -1.94 2.98 -18.87
CA ASN A 3 -3.16 3.51 -18.22
C ASN A 3 -3.34 3.12 -16.74
N HIS A 4 -2.56 2.18 -16.19
CA HIS A 4 -2.69 1.77 -14.77
C HIS A 4 -2.34 2.94 -13.82
N ASN A 5 -1.31 3.70 -14.17
CA ASN A 5 -0.70 4.71 -13.32
C ASN A 5 -1.65 5.89 -13.02
N SER A 6 -2.47 6.34 -13.98
CA SER A 6 -3.38 7.46 -13.76
C SER A 6 -4.55 7.15 -12.81
N PHE A 7 -5.05 5.91 -12.82
CA PHE A 7 -6.23 5.59 -12.01
C PHE A 7 -5.85 5.39 -10.54
N PHE A 8 -4.80 4.61 -10.30
CA PHE A 8 -4.34 4.31 -8.95
C PHE A 8 -3.90 5.58 -8.20
N VAL A 9 -3.11 6.43 -8.85
CA VAL A 9 -2.65 7.71 -8.27
C VAL A 9 -3.80 8.64 -7.91
N LYS A 10 -4.87 8.67 -8.74
CA LYS A 10 -6.04 9.55 -8.53
C LYS A 10 -7.16 8.89 -7.73
N TYR A 11 -7.00 7.65 -7.30
CA TYR A 11 -8.04 6.93 -6.58
C TYR A 11 -8.26 7.58 -5.21
N HIS A 12 -9.50 8.01 -4.94
CA HIS A 12 -9.81 8.89 -3.80
C HIS A 12 -9.64 8.26 -2.41
N LYS A 13 -9.39 6.95 -2.30
CA LYS A 13 -9.16 6.27 -1.01
C LYS A 13 -7.70 5.85 -0.88
N PRO A 14 -7.16 5.76 0.35
CA PRO A 14 -5.83 5.19 0.56
C PRO A 14 -5.73 3.77 -0.01
N ALA A 15 -4.74 3.52 -0.85
CA ALA A 15 -4.51 2.23 -1.48
C ALA A 15 -3.01 1.88 -1.51
N ILE A 16 -2.70 0.63 -1.19
CA ILE A 16 -1.34 0.08 -1.18
C ILE A 16 -1.35 -1.18 -2.04
N ILE A 17 -0.39 -1.28 -2.96
CA ILE A 17 -0.11 -2.49 -3.73
C ILE A 17 1.13 -3.13 -3.12
N SER A 18 1.03 -4.42 -2.82
CA SER A 18 2.13 -5.22 -2.26
C SER A 18 2.24 -6.57 -2.94
N GLU A 19 3.43 -7.14 -2.94
CA GLU A 19 3.65 -8.54 -3.28
C GLU A 19 2.85 -9.45 -2.32
N ALA A 20 2.16 -10.45 -2.87
CA ALA A 20 1.33 -11.35 -2.09
C ALA A 20 2.15 -12.14 -1.06
N ASP A 21 3.25 -12.75 -1.50
CA ASP A 21 4.04 -13.68 -0.69
C ASP A 21 4.92 -12.96 0.35
N SER A 22 5.62 -11.92 -0.07
CA SER A 22 6.60 -11.22 0.78
C SER A 22 5.96 -10.11 1.63
N GLY A 23 4.78 -9.63 1.21
CA GLY A 23 4.13 -8.44 1.76
C GLY A 23 4.90 -7.15 1.48
N LYS A 24 5.93 -7.17 0.63
CA LYS A 24 6.72 -6.00 0.24
C LYS A 24 5.83 -5.02 -0.52
N ILE A 25 5.90 -3.75 -0.14
CA ILE A 25 5.15 -2.69 -0.80
C ILE A 25 5.80 -2.36 -2.14
N ILE A 26 4.98 -2.37 -3.18
CA ILE A 26 5.39 -2.07 -4.56
C ILE A 26 5.01 -0.64 -4.88
N GLU A 27 3.81 -0.22 -4.48
CA GLU A 27 3.24 1.08 -4.85
C GLU A 27 2.25 1.58 -3.80
N VAL A 28 2.20 2.90 -3.62
CA VAL A 28 1.24 3.60 -2.77
C VAL A 28 0.69 4.81 -3.52
N ASN A 29 -0.57 5.16 -3.29
CA ASN A 29 -1.15 6.38 -3.87
C ASN A 29 -0.95 7.60 -2.97
N GLU A 30 -1.30 8.79 -3.49
CA GLU A 30 -1.10 10.06 -2.78
C GLU A 30 -1.82 10.11 -1.43
N GLN A 31 -2.98 9.46 -1.32
CA GLN A 31 -3.78 9.42 -0.11
C GLN A 31 -3.06 8.68 1.02
N VAL A 32 -2.26 7.65 0.70
CA VAL A 32 -1.41 6.95 1.69
C VAL A 32 -0.26 7.84 2.13
N LEU A 33 0.42 8.53 1.19
CA LEU A 33 1.52 9.42 1.53
C LEU A 33 1.08 10.53 2.49
N GLN A 34 -0.09 11.12 2.24
CA GLN A 34 -0.71 12.13 3.11
C GLN A 34 -1.09 11.55 4.48
N LEU A 35 -1.67 10.35 4.52
CA LEU A 35 -2.12 9.73 5.77
C LEU A 35 -0.97 9.39 6.72
N PHE A 36 0.13 8.87 6.17
CA PHE A 36 1.29 8.44 6.97
C PHE A 36 2.39 9.51 7.09
N ASN A 37 2.22 10.64 6.42
CA ASN A 37 3.21 11.73 6.33
C ASN A 37 4.61 11.20 5.96
N LYS A 38 4.65 10.37 4.91
CA LYS A 38 5.84 9.66 4.43
C LYS A 38 5.99 9.88 2.93
N SER A 39 7.23 9.84 2.46
CA SER A 39 7.56 9.83 1.04
C SER A 39 7.37 8.44 0.42
N ASN A 40 7.26 8.39 -0.91
CA ASN A 40 7.13 7.13 -1.64
C ASN A 40 8.36 6.22 -1.46
N GLU A 41 9.56 6.83 -1.42
CA GLU A 41 10.82 6.11 -1.21
C GLU A 41 10.88 5.43 0.17
N GLU A 42 10.33 6.09 1.19
CA GLU A 42 10.21 5.48 2.53
C GLU A 42 9.29 4.26 2.54
N PHE A 43 8.28 4.19 1.66
CA PHE A 43 7.40 3.04 1.56
C PHE A 43 8.02 1.88 0.77
N PHE A 44 8.88 2.17 -0.20
CA PHE A 44 9.45 1.15 -1.10
C PHE A 44 10.27 0.07 -0.38
N ASN A 45 10.79 0.40 0.81
CA ASN A 45 11.57 -0.52 1.64
C ASN A 45 10.78 -1.19 2.76
N LEU A 46 9.47 -0.92 2.87
CA LEU A 46 8.62 -1.45 3.93
C LEU A 46 7.80 -2.66 3.46
N LYS A 47 7.43 -3.48 4.44
CA LYS A 47 6.39 -4.50 4.32
C LYS A 47 5.09 -4.00 4.95
N ARG A 48 3.96 -4.59 4.56
CA ARG A 48 2.66 -4.36 5.21
C ARG A 48 2.73 -4.53 6.75
N SER A 49 3.56 -5.45 7.24
CA SER A 49 3.80 -5.70 8.66
C SER A 49 4.48 -4.58 9.42
N ASP A 50 5.19 -3.69 8.73
CA ASP A 50 5.90 -2.58 9.36
C ASP A 50 4.97 -1.38 9.60
N ILE A 51 3.80 -1.37 8.95
CA ILE A 51 2.82 -0.29 9.00
C ILE A 51 1.55 -0.71 9.73
N PHE A 52 1.09 -1.94 9.50
CA PHE A 52 -0.16 -2.43 10.08
C PHE A 52 0.12 -3.45 11.19
N PRO A 53 -0.59 -3.35 12.33
CA PRO A 53 -0.49 -4.35 13.38
C PRO A 53 -0.96 -5.71 12.86
N GLN A 54 -0.32 -6.80 13.32
CA GLN A 54 -0.59 -8.17 12.85
C GLN A 54 -2.08 -8.56 12.88
N LYS A 55 -2.85 -8.03 13.84
CA LYS A 55 -4.29 -8.27 13.93
C LYS A 55 -5.03 -7.75 12.68
N ALA A 56 -4.70 -6.55 12.22
CA ALA A 56 -5.30 -5.96 11.03
C ALA A 56 -4.94 -6.75 9.77
N LEU A 57 -3.72 -7.29 9.69
CA LEU A 57 -3.29 -8.12 8.56
C LEU A 57 -4.06 -9.45 8.49
N LYS A 58 -4.22 -10.12 9.64
CA LYS A 58 -4.98 -11.38 9.73
C LYS A 58 -6.45 -11.21 9.36
N ASP A 59 -7.04 -10.04 9.61
CA ASP A 59 -8.41 -9.77 9.25
C ASP A 59 -8.55 -9.41 7.76
N LEU A 60 -7.50 -8.88 7.14
CA LEU A 60 -7.42 -8.64 5.69
C LEU A 60 -7.34 -9.95 4.91
N ASP A 61 -6.50 -10.90 5.34
CA ASP A 61 -6.30 -12.19 4.67
C ASP A 61 -7.56 -13.09 4.71
N LYS A 62 -8.50 -12.83 5.63
CA LYS A 62 -9.78 -13.55 5.70
C LYS A 62 -10.83 -13.07 4.69
N GLN A 63 -10.60 -11.93 4.03
CA GLN A 63 -11.56 -11.32 3.09
C GLN A 63 -11.27 -11.64 1.62
N ILE A 64 -10.24 -12.46 1.35
CA ILE A 64 -9.82 -12.87 0.00
C ILE A 64 -10.21 -14.33 -0.24
#